data_AF-A0A351HFM2-F1
#
_entry.id   AF-A0A351HFM2-F1
#
_cell.length_a   1.000
_cell.length_b   1.000
_cell.length_c   1.000
_cell.angle_alpha   90.00
_cell.angle_beta   90.00
_cell.angle_gamma   90.00
#
_symmetry.space_group_name_H-M   'P 1'
#
loop_
_entity.id
_entity.type
_entity.pdbx_description
1 polymer ?
#
loop_
_entity_poly.entity_id
_entity_poly.type
_entity_poly.pdbx_seq_one_letter_code
_entity_poly.pdbx_strand_id
1 'polypeptide(L)'
;MTDLVCVPNSRNFFNDHQYYSTLFHELVHSTGHEKRLGRHRKMKEHKFGSKDYSQEELVAEMGAAYLCGISNIEKETIVNNVAYIKGWIRTFKNDPKVLIIAAAQAQKAVNYILQVKEDSCF
;
A
#
# COMPACT_ATOMS: atom_id res chain seq x y z
N MET A 1 13.39 -13.72 -10.94
CA MET A 1 13.18 -12.96 -9.70
C MET A 1 12.60 -13.89 -8.66
N THR A 2 13.11 -13.85 -7.43
CA THR A 2 12.56 -14.59 -6.29
C THR A 2 11.38 -13.82 -5.72
N ASP A 3 10.28 -14.51 -5.47
CA ASP A 3 9.06 -13.96 -4.87
C ASP A 3 9.18 -13.93 -3.34
N LEU A 4 9.95 -12.97 -2.82
CA LEU A 4 10.27 -12.84 -1.40
C LEU A 4 10.12 -11.38 -0.94
N VAL A 5 9.63 -11.21 0.28
CA VAL A 5 9.62 -9.91 0.98
C VAL A 5 10.83 -9.84 1.89
N CYS A 6 11.64 -8.81 1.71
CA CYS A 6 12.87 -8.59 2.48
C CYS A 6 12.81 -7.21 3.12
N VAL A 7 12.93 -7.15 4.45
CA VAL A 7 13.02 -5.90 5.20
C VAL A 7 14.26 -5.93 6.11
N PRO A 8 14.83 -4.76 6.47
CA PRO A 8 15.88 -4.70 7.48
C PRO A 8 15.46 -5.31 8.81
N ASN A 9 16.44 -5.70 9.63
CA ASN A 9 16.17 -6.17 10.99
C ASN A 9 15.39 -5.09 11.78
N SER A 10 14.38 -5.49 12.54
CA SER A 10 13.52 -4.56 13.30
C SER A 10 14.29 -3.66 14.26
N ARG A 11 15.44 -4.12 14.78
CA ARG A 11 16.33 -3.32 15.65
C ARG A 11 16.98 -2.12 14.96
N ASN A 12 16.95 -2.07 13.63
CA ASN A 12 17.46 -0.94 12.85
C ASN A 12 16.43 0.19 12.68
N PHE A 13 15.20 0.00 13.16
CA PHE A 13 14.15 1.01 13.10
C PHE A 13 14.03 1.76 14.42
N PHE A 14 13.62 3.03 14.36
CA PHE A 14 13.49 3.86 15.56
C PHE A 14 12.33 3.43 16.46
N ASN A 15 11.28 2.86 15.88
CA ASN A 15 10.12 2.36 16.60
C ASN A 15 9.38 1.29 15.80
N ASP A 16 8.50 0.56 16.48
CA ASP A 16 7.70 -0.52 15.88
C ASP A 16 6.82 -0.03 14.72
N HIS A 17 6.27 1.19 14.81
CA HIS A 17 5.44 1.76 13.75
C HIS A 17 6.19 1.86 12.43
N GLN A 18 7.44 2.34 12.43
CA GLN A 18 8.25 2.41 11.22
C GLN A 18 8.55 1.01 10.67
N TYR A 19 8.89 0.05 11.53
CA TYR A 19 9.16 -1.33 11.11
C TYR A 19 7.93 -1.95 10.43
N TYR A 20 6.77 -1.89 11.08
CA TYR A 20 5.54 -2.48 10.54
C TYR A 20 5.01 -1.74 9.33
N SER A 21 5.15 -0.41 9.27
CA SER A 21 4.80 0.37 8.08
C SER A 21 5.64 -0.07 6.87
N THR A 22 6.95 -0.23 7.03
CA THR A 22 7.82 -0.75 5.96
C THR A 22 7.46 -2.18 5.60
N LEU A 23 7.25 -3.06 6.58
CA LEU A 23 6.85 -4.44 6.31
C LEU A 23 5.53 -4.53 5.54
N PHE A 24 4.51 -3.76 5.95
CA PHE A 24 3.22 -3.75 5.27
C PHE A 24 3.32 -3.16 3.87
N HIS A 25 4.15 -2.14 3.65
CA HIS A 25 4.42 -1.61 2.32
C HIS A 25 4.96 -2.70 1.38
N GLU A 26 5.99 -3.43 1.80
CA GLU A 26 6.56 -4.52 0.99
C GLU A 26 5.60 -5.69 0.80
N LEU A 27 4.77 -6.00 1.81
CA LEU A 27 3.71 -7.00 1.68
C LEU A 27 2.65 -6.58 0.65
N VAL A 28 2.27 -5.31 0.60
CA VAL A 28 1.33 -4.81 -0.40
C VAL A 28 1.93 -4.88 -1.80
N HIS A 29 3.20 -4.53 -1.97
CA HIS A 29 3.91 -4.77 -3.24
C HIS A 29 3.90 -6.23 -3.64
N SER A 30 4.14 -7.14 -2.70
CA SER A 30 4.11 -8.57 -2.98
C SER A 30 2.79 -8.95 -3.66
N THR A 31 1.64 -8.45 -3.20
CA THR A 31 0.33 -8.77 -3.82
C THR A 31 0.21 -8.40 -5.30
N GLY A 32 1.04 -7.48 -5.80
CA GLY A 32 1.08 -7.06 -7.20
C GLY A 32 1.61 -8.13 -8.18
N HIS A 33 2.26 -9.18 -7.69
CA HIS A 33 2.79 -10.28 -8.50
C HIS A 33 1.70 -11.00 -9.30
N GLU A 34 2.09 -11.60 -10.44
CA GLU A 34 1.19 -12.22 -11.41
C GLU A 34 0.33 -13.37 -10.86
N LYS A 35 0.85 -14.11 -9.87
CA LYS A 35 0.13 -15.22 -9.22
C LYS A 35 -0.87 -14.75 -8.14
N ARG A 36 -0.98 -13.44 -7.92
CA ARG A 36 -1.82 -12.81 -6.89
C ARG A 36 -2.80 -11.84 -7.55
N LEU A 37 -2.62 -10.53 -7.37
CA LEU A 37 -3.49 -9.51 -7.97
C LEU A 37 -3.02 -9.06 -9.35
N GLY A 38 -1.81 -9.45 -9.77
CA GLY A 38 -1.31 -9.24 -11.13
C GLY A 38 -1.24 -7.78 -11.57
N ARG A 39 -1.05 -6.84 -10.64
CA ARG A 39 -0.88 -5.41 -10.94
C ARG A 39 0.39 -5.15 -11.75
N HIS A 40 1.48 -5.83 -11.39
CA HIS A 40 2.79 -5.61 -12.02
C HIS A 40 2.80 -6.00 -13.49
N ARG A 41 1.99 -6.98 -13.91
CA ARG A 41 1.85 -7.37 -15.33
C ARG A 41 1.31 -6.23 -16.20
N LYS A 42 0.58 -5.27 -15.63
CA LYS A 42 0.02 -4.13 -16.35
C LYS A 42 0.98 -2.95 -16.44
N MET A 43 2.06 -2.95 -15.65
CA MET A 43 3.08 -1.92 -15.69
C MET A 43 3.92 -2.09 -16.95
N LYS A 44 4.02 -1.03 -17.75
CA LYS A 44 4.89 -0.99 -18.94
C LYS A 44 6.29 -0.53 -18.57
N GLU A 45 6.40 0.33 -17.57
CA GLU A 45 7.66 0.86 -17.08
C GLU A 45 7.84 0.58 -15.58
N HIS A 46 8.85 -0.23 -15.25
CA HIS A 46 9.23 -0.49 -13.86
C HIS A 46 10.33 0.46 -13.35
N LYS A 47 10.71 1.45 -14.15
CA LYS A 47 11.79 2.38 -13.81
C LYS A 47 11.36 3.30 -12.68
N PHE A 48 12.22 3.47 -11.69
CA PHE A 48 12.05 4.46 -10.62
C PHE A 48 11.69 5.84 -11.21
N GLY A 49 10.64 6.46 -10.68
CA GLY A 49 10.13 7.76 -11.14
C GLY A 49 9.27 7.71 -12.41
N SER A 50 9.05 6.54 -13.03
CA SER A 50 8.03 6.41 -14.08
C SER A 50 6.62 6.55 -13.50
N LYS A 51 5.64 6.80 -14.38
CA LYS A 51 4.24 6.94 -13.96
C LYS A 51 3.69 5.65 -13.34
N ASP A 52 3.94 4.51 -13.98
CA ASP A 52 3.46 3.20 -13.52
C ASP A 52 4.11 2.83 -12.18
N TYR A 53 5.42 3.05 -12.04
CA TYR A 53 6.14 2.88 -10.78
C TYR A 53 5.52 3.74 -9.66
N SER A 54 5.34 5.03 -9.92
CA SER A 54 4.79 5.98 -8.93
C SER A 54 3.37 5.62 -8.50
N GLN A 55 2.57 5.02 -9.40
CA GLN A 55 1.23 4.53 -9.08
C GLN A 55 1.27 3.29 -8.19
N GLU A 56 2.18 2.35 -8.44
CA GLU A 56 2.33 1.15 -7.61
C GLU A 56 2.86 1.48 -6.22
N GLU A 57 3.80 2.42 -6.10
CA GLU A 57 4.25 2.96 -4.80
C GLU A 57 3.08 3.59 -4.03
N LEU A 58 2.23 4.37 -4.71
CA LEU A 58 1.04 4.94 -4.07
C LEU A 58 0.08 3.86 -3.53
N VAL A 59 -0.08 2.76 -4.27
CA VAL A 59 -0.87 1.60 -3.82
C VAL A 59 -0.24 0.96 -2.58
N ALA A 60 1.08 0.80 -2.56
CA ALA A 60 1.82 0.23 -1.44
C ALA A 60 1.71 1.09 -0.18
N GLU A 61 1.92 2.40 -0.30
CA GLU A 61 1.79 3.36 0.80
C GLU A 61 0.37 3.40 1.39
N MET A 62 -0.65 3.46 0.53
CA MET A 62 -2.05 3.43 0.99
C MET A 62 -2.40 2.11 1.69
N GLY A 63 -1.96 0.98 1.14
CA GLY A 63 -2.22 -0.33 1.73
C GLY A 63 -1.51 -0.52 3.08
N ALA A 64 -0.27 -0.03 3.19
CA ALA A 64 0.48 -0.04 4.45
C ALA A 64 -0.22 0.79 5.53
N ALA A 65 -0.69 1.99 5.18
CA ALA A 65 -1.46 2.83 6.08
C ALA A 65 -2.75 2.14 6.57
N TYR A 66 -3.49 1.49 5.66
CA TYR A 66 -4.70 0.74 6.02
C TYR A 66 -4.38 -0.40 6.99
N LEU A 67 -3.33 -1.19 6.73
CA LEU A 67 -2.93 -2.28 7.61
C LEU A 67 -2.48 -1.77 8.98
N CYS A 68 -1.68 -0.70 9.04
CA CYS A 68 -1.29 -0.05 10.31
C CYS A 68 -2.50 0.43 11.12
N GLY A 69 -3.52 0.99 10.45
CA GLY A 69 -4.78 1.38 11.08
C GLY A 69 -5.57 0.19 11.61
N ILE A 70 -5.72 -0.87 10.80
CA ILE A 70 -6.44 -2.10 11.17
C ILE A 70 -5.75 -2.84 12.32
N SER A 71 -4.41 -2.88 12.33
CA SER A 71 -3.63 -3.55 13.38
C SER A 71 -3.38 -2.69 14.61
N ASN A 72 -3.94 -1.47 14.66
CA ASN A 72 -3.77 -0.51 15.76
C ASN A 72 -2.29 -0.20 16.08
N ILE A 73 -1.45 -0.21 15.04
CA ILE A 73 -0.02 0.15 15.15
C ILE A 73 0.15 1.66 15.07
N GLU A 74 -0.79 2.36 14.43
CA GLU A 74 -0.87 3.81 14.46
C GLU A 74 -1.51 4.28 15.79
N LYS A 75 -0.68 4.84 16.69
CA LYS A 75 -1.11 5.28 18.04
C LYS A 75 -2.07 6.48 18.05
N GLU A 76 -2.27 7.18 16.92
CA GLU A 76 -3.11 8.39 16.81
C GLU A 76 -3.96 8.36 15.53
N THR A 77 -4.95 7.46 15.50
CA THR A 77 -5.51 6.86 14.28
C THR A 77 -6.53 7.72 13.51
N ILE A 78 -6.88 8.94 13.93
CA ILE A 78 -7.94 9.73 13.23
C ILE A 78 -7.41 11.05 12.66
N VAL A 79 -6.54 11.75 13.38
CA VAL A 79 -6.05 13.07 12.95
C VAL A 79 -4.99 12.94 11.85
N ASN A 80 -4.15 11.91 11.92
CA ASN A 80 -3.09 11.68 10.94
C ASN A 80 -3.61 11.12 9.62
N ASN A 81 -4.60 10.24 9.63
CA ASN A 81 -5.24 9.74 8.39
C ASN A 81 -5.81 10.88 7.54
N VAL A 82 -6.38 11.92 8.16
CA VAL A 82 -6.83 13.13 7.44
C VAL A 82 -5.64 13.93 6.90
N ALA A 83 -4.52 14.01 7.63
CA ALA A 83 -3.31 14.68 7.17
C ALA A 83 -2.65 13.94 5.98
N TYR A 84 -2.61 12.60 6.01
CA TYR A 84 -2.10 11.76 4.93
C TYR A 84 -2.97 11.88 3.68
N ILE A 85 -4.29 11.74 3.82
CA ILE A 85 -5.24 11.92 2.71
C ILE A 85 -5.13 13.33 2.13
N LYS A 86 -5.04 14.38 2.98
CA LYS A 86 -4.84 15.75 2.50
C LYS A 86 -3.49 15.96 1.82
N GLY A 87 -2.43 15.34 2.33
CA GLY A 87 -1.10 15.35 1.72
C GLY A 87 -1.12 14.75 0.33
N TRP A 88 -1.71 13.57 0.18
CA TRP A 88 -1.84 12.89 -1.11
C TRP A 88 -2.74 13.65 -2.08
N ILE A 89 -3.90 14.15 -1.62
CA ILE A 89 -4.77 15.01 -2.44
C ILE A 89 -4.01 16.25 -2.93
N ARG A 90 -3.13 16.83 -2.11
CA ARG A 90 -2.30 17.98 -2.50
C ARG A 90 -1.28 17.61 -3.57
N THR A 91 -0.62 16.46 -3.43
CA THR A 91 0.38 15.95 -4.38
C THR A 91 -0.22 15.60 -5.74
N PHE A 92 -1.46 15.08 -5.76
CA PHE A 92 -2.14 14.63 -6.98
C PHE A 92 -3.29 15.54 -7.43
N LYS A 93 -3.28 16.83 -7.06
CA LYS A 93 -4.32 17.81 -7.41
C LYS A 93 -4.70 17.82 -8.90
N ASN A 94 -3.76 17.46 -9.78
CA ASN A 94 -3.96 17.49 -11.22
C ASN A 94 -4.72 16.26 -11.77
N ASP A 95 -4.83 15.17 -11.01
CA ASP A 95 -5.61 13.98 -11.41
C ASP A 95 -6.12 13.18 -10.19
N PRO A 96 -7.25 13.58 -9.59
CA PRO A 96 -7.81 12.91 -8.42
C PRO A 96 -8.27 11.47 -8.71
N LYS A 97 -8.48 11.10 -9.98
CA LYS A 97 -8.88 9.72 -10.34
C LYS A 97 -7.79 8.72 -10.02
N VAL A 98 -6.52 9.11 -10.17
CA VAL A 98 -5.37 8.26 -9.80
C VAL A 98 -5.43 7.86 -8.34
N LEU A 99 -5.84 8.78 -7.46
CA LEU A 99 -5.95 8.55 -6.02
C LEU A 99 -7.05 7.54 -5.69
N ILE A 100 -8.21 7.68 -6.32
CA ILE A 100 -9.35 6.75 -6.12
C ILE A 100 -8.99 5.35 -6.63
N ILE A 101 -8.35 5.26 -7.79
CA ILE A 101 -7.90 3.99 -8.37
C ILE A 101 -6.86 3.34 -7.45
N ALA A 102 -5.87 4.11 -6.97
CA ALA A 102 -4.84 3.61 -6.08
C ALA A 102 -5.44 3.10 -4.76
N ALA A 103 -6.36 3.86 -4.15
CA ALA A 103 -7.06 3.45 -2.93
C ALA A 103 -7.85 2.15 -3.13
N ALA A 104 -8.55 2.01 -4.26
CA ALA A 104 -9.27 0.78 -4.57
C ALA A 104 -8.34 -0.44 -4.77
N GLN A 105 -7.18 -0.24 -5.40
CA GLN A 105 -6.17 -1.31 -5.55
C GLN A 105 -5.50 -1.65 -4.20
N ALA A 106 -5.24 -0.65 -3.37
CA ALA A 106 -4.72 -0.81 -2.02
C ALA A 106 -5.69 -1.64 -1.18
N GLN A 107 -6.99 -1.32 -1.19
CA GLN A 107 -8.00 -2.11 -0.48
C GLN A 107 -8.02 -3.57 -0.94
N LYS A 108 -7.90 -3.84 -2.26
CA LYS A 108 -7.81 -5.22 -2.76
C LYS A 108 -6.57 -5.95 -2.25
N ALA A 109 -5.43 -5.26 -2.18
CA ALA A 109 -4.19 -5.81 -1.62
C ALA A 109 -4.34 -6.14 -0.13
N VAL A 110 -4.94 -5.22 0.63
CA VAL A 110 -5.20 -5.39 2.07
C VAL A 110 -6.15 -6.57 2.30
N ASN A 111 -7.25 -6.65 1.53
CA ASN A 111 -8.19 -7.77 1.61
C ASN A 111 -7.50 -9.10 1.28
N TYR A 112 -6.60 -9.11 0.29
CA TYR A 112 -5.81 -10.30 -0.05
C TYR A 112 -4.91 -10.73 1.10
N ILE A 113 -4.21 -9.78 1.75
CA ILE A 113 -3.32 -10.06 2.89
C ILE A 113 -4.11 -10.57 4.10
N LEU A 114 -5.25 -9.94 4.40
CA LEU A 114 -6.11 -10.30 5.53
C LEU A 114 -7.01 -11.52 5.24
N GLN A 115 -6.99 -12.03 4.01
CA GLN A 115 -7.88 -13.10 3.54
C GLN A 115 -9.37 -12.81 3.79
N VAL A 116 -9.75 -11.54 3.71
CA VAL A 116 -11.15 -11.13 3.81
C VAL A 116 -11.86 -11.64 2.56
N LYS A 117 -12.80 -12.56 2.74
CA LYS A 117 -13.71 -12.95 1.68
C LYS A 117 -14.64 -11.76 1.43
N GLU A 118 -14.77 -11.33 0.18
CA GLU A 118 -15.92 -10.51 -0.20
C GLU A 118 -17.14 -11.37 0.07
N ASP A 119 -17.85 -11.10 1.17
CA ASP A 119 -19.17 -11.68 1.37
C ASP A 119 -20.00 -11.24 0.17
N SER A 120 -20.35 -12.20 -0.69
CA SER A 120 -21.35 -12.03 -1.72
C SER A 120 -22.66 -11.73 -1.00
N CYS A 121 -22.92 -10.44 -0.77
CA CYS A 121 -24.22 -9.97 -0.36
C CYS A 121 -25.17 -10.27 -1.54
N PHE A 122 -26.00 -11.29 -1.35
CA PHE A 122 -27.20 -11.55 -2.15
C PHE A 122 -28.28 -10.54 -1.79
#